data_AF-A0A955YA47-F1
#
_entry.id   AF-A0A955YA47-F1
#
_cell.length_a   1.000
_cell.length_b   1.000
_cell.length_c   1.000
_cell.angle_alpha   90.00
_cell.angle_beta   90.00
_cell.angle_gamma   90.00
#
_symmetry.space_group_name_H-M   'P 1'
#
loop_
_entity.id
_entity.type
_entity.pdbx_description
1 polymer ?
#
loop_
_entity_poly.entity_id
_entity_poly.type
_entity_poly.pdbx_seq_one_letter_code
_entity_poly.pdbx_strand_id
1 'polypeptide(L)'
;MFPDVPGYRVQECLHTSDPRIVYRAVDADDRPVVLKTLSPRYPLRRDVAEIRREFELMRRLRIPGVMQVERCVEHGAGNVAIVMEPFGRSLAMV
;
A
#
# COMPACT_ATOMS: atom_id res chain seq x y z
N MET A 1 4.96 -9.45 -12.11
CA MET A 1 4.14 -10.35 -11.27
C MET A 1 3.59 -9.54 -10.13
N PHE A 2 2.31 -9.67 -9.79
CA PHE A 2 1.71 -8.95 -8.66
C PHE A 2 2.10 -9.60 -7.32
N PRO A 3 2.18 -8.82 -6.22
CA PRO A 3 2.39 -9.39 -4.90
C PRO A 3 1.16 -10.20 -4.47
N ASP A 4 1.41 -11.29 -3.75
CA ASP A 4 0.36 -12.06 -3.08
C ASP A 4 0.10 -11.45 -1.71
N VAL A 5 -0.94 -10.62 -1.62
CA VAL A 5 -1.34 -9.93 -0.38
C VAL A 5 -2.62 -10.60 0.15
N PRO A 6 -2.59 -11.25 1.32
CA PRO A 6 -3.72 -12.02 1.81
C PRO A 6 -5.01 -11.21 1.90
N GLY A 7 -6.09 -11.75 1.31
CA GLY A 7 -7.41 -11.09 1.30
C GLY A 7 -7.57 -10.00 0.24
N TYR A 8 -6.61 -9.84 -0.68
CA TYR A 8 -6.67 -8.86 -1.76
C TYR A 8 -6.33 -9.45 -3.12
N ARG A 9 -7.03 -8.97 -4.13
CA ARG A 9 -6.74 -9.26 -5.53
C ARG A 9 -6.17 -8.03 -6.21
N VAL A 10 -4.88 -8.06 -6.49
CA VAL A 10 -4.16 -6.98 -7.17
C VAL A 10 -4.55 -6.94 -8.66
N GLN A 11 -4.86 -5.75 -9.17
CA GLN A 11 -5.39 -5.55 -10.52
C GLN A 11 -4.42 -4.78 -11.42
N GLU A 12 -3.80 -3.72 -10.91
CA GLU A 12 -3.02 -2.77 -11.73
C GLU A 12 -1.91 -2.13 -10.89
N CYS A 13 -0.75 -1.91 -11.50
CA CYS A 13 0.31 -1.07 -10.93
C CYS A 13 0.01 0.40 -11.24
N LEU A 14 -0.31 1.20 -10.21
CA LEU A 14 -0.63 2.61 -10.36
C LEU A 14 0.63 3.48 -10.40
N HIS A 15 1.66 3.13 -9.62
CA HIS A 15 2.88 3.92 -9.53
C HIS A 15 4.05 3.11 -8.98
N THR A 16 5.25 3.39 -9.46
CA THR A 16 6.51 2.79 -8.98
C THR A 16 7.51 3.88 -8.66
N SER A 17 8.07 3.84 -7.45
CA SER A 17 9.14 4.72 -6.98
C SER A 17 10.02 3.93 -6.02
N ASP A 18 11.09 3.33 -6.54
CA ASP A 18 11.93 2.38 -5.81
C ASP A 18 12.34 2.89 -4.42
N PRO A 19 12.19 2.09 -3.34
CA PRO A 19 11.74 0.69 -3.30
C PRO A 19 10.22 0.51 -3.23
N ARG A 20 9.43 1.57 -3.36
CA ARG A 20 7.99 1.60 -3.12
C ARG A 20 7.19 1.37 -4.41
N ILE A 21 6.04 0.73 -4.26
CA ILE A 21 5.12 0.46 -5.36
C ILE A 21 3.68 0.55 -4.85
N VAL A 22 2.80 1.06 -5.72
CA VAL A 22 1.39 1.31 -5.42
C VAL A 22 0.53 0.58 -6.43
N TYR A 23 -0.45 -0.17 -5.95
CA TYR A 23 -1.35 -0.96 -6.76
C TYR A 23 -2.81 -0.61 -6.53
N ARG A 24 -3.62 -0.72 -7.59
CA ARG A 24 -5.07 -0.86 -7.49
C ARG A 24 -5.37 -2.33 -7.16
N ALA A 25 -6.25 -2.55 -6.20
CA ALA A 25 -6.71 -3.87 -5.83
C ALA A 25 -8.18 -3.83 -5.41
N VAL A 26 -8.74 -5.00 -5.17
CA VAL A 26 -10.00 -5.16 -4.45
C VAL A 26 -9.79 -6.08 -3.26
N ASP A 27 -10.58 -5.89 -2.20
CA ASP A 27 -10.62 -6.80 -1.06
C ASP A 27 -11.54 -8.02 -1.32
N ALA A 28 -11.76 -8.83 -0.28
CA ALA A 28 -12.60 -10.03 -0.36
C ALA A 28 -14.09 -9.74 -0.68
N ASP A 29 -14.56 -8.52 -0.45
CA ASP A 29 -15.92 -8.07 -0.72
C ASP A 29 -16.01 -7.28 -2.05
N ASP A 30 -14.99 -7.41 -2.91
CA ASP A 30 -14.79 -6.66 -4.16
C ASP A 30 -14.78 -5.11 -3.97
N ARG A 31 -14.52 -4.62 -2.76
CA ARG A 31 -14.41 -3.18 -2.52
C ARG A 31 -13.09 -2.67 -3.06
N PRO A 32 -13.08 -1.57 -3.85
CA PRO A 32 -11.85 -1.02 -4.39
C PRO A 32 -10.97 -0.49 -3.26
N VAL A 33 -9.69 -0.81 -3.33
CA VAL A 33 -8.66 -0.34 -2.39
C VAL A 33 -7.37 0.01 -3.14
N VAL A 34 -6.49 0.75 -2.47
CA VAL A 34 -5.11 0.95 -2.93
C VAL A 34 -4.15 0.26 -1.97
N LEU A 35 -3.19 -0.48 -2.52
CA LEU A 35 -2.13 -1.13 -1.76
C LEU A 35 -0.80 -0.43 -2.01
N LYS A 36 -0.15 0.04 -0.96
CA LYS A 36 1.23 0.54 -1.01
C LYS A 36 2.16 -0.45 -0.32
N THR A 37 3.19 -0.91 -1.04
CA THR A 37 4.15 -1.92 -0.55
C THR A 37 5.55 -1.66 -1.11
N LEU A 38 6.47 -2.59 -0.87
CA LEU A 38 7.82 -2.59 -1.42
C LEU A 38 7.91 -3.50 -2.67
N SER A 39 8.60 -3.02 -3.70
CA SER A 39 8.89 -3.70 -4.96
C SER A 39 9.80 -4.93 -4.78
N PRO A 40 10.86 -4.90 -3.96
CA PRO A 40 11.69 -6.08 -3.74
C PRO A 40 10.93 -7.21 -3.05
N ARG A 41 11.10 -8.44 -3.55
CA ARG A 41 10.59 -9.67 -2.90
C ARG A 41 11.19 -9.87 -1.51
N TYR A 42 12.43 -9.44 -1.31
CA TYR A 42 13.16 -9.52 -0.05
C TYR A 42 13.61 -8.11 0.34
N PRO A 43 12.71 -7.30 0.93
CA PRO A 43 13.02 -5.93 1.30
C PRO A 43 14.01 -5.88 2.46
N LEU A 44 14.69 -4.74 2.61
CA LEU A 44 15.50 -4.52 3.79
C LEU A 44 14.59 -4.26 4.99
N ARG A 45 15.04 -4.67 6.19
CA ARG A 45 14.30 -4.44 7.43
C ARG A 45 13.95 -2.96 7.65
N ARG A 46 14.85 -2.06 7.23
CA ARG A 46 14.62 -0.61 7.30
C ARG A 46 13.45 -0.16 6.42
N ASP A 47 13.30 -0.73 5.22
CA ASP A 47 12.24 -0.34 4.28
C ASP A 47 10.87 -0.81 4.82
N VAL A 48 10.83 -2.01 5.39
CA VAL A 48 9.62 -2.54 6.08
C VAL A 48 9.26 -1.66 7.28
N ALA A 49 10.25 -1.26 8.08
CA ALA A 49 10.05 -0.37 9.22
C ALA A 49 9.53 1.02 8.79
N GLU A 50 10.02 1.56 7.67
CA GLU A 50 9.52 2.81 7.11
C GLU A 50 8.06 2.72 6.66
N ILE A 51 7.65 1.63 6.00
CA ILE A 51 6.25 1.43 5.63
C ILE A 51 5.35 1.33 6.87
N ARG A 52 5.78 0.61 7.91
CA ARG A 52 5.03 0.54 9.19
C ARG A 52 4.94 1.92 9.86
N ARG A 53 6.03 2.68 9.86
CA ARG A 53 6.05 4.05 10.40
C ARG A 53 5.10 4.96 9.64
N GLU A 54 5.07 4.86 8.31
CA GLU A 54 4.14 5.62 7.47
C GLU A 54 2.68 5.31 7.81
N PHE A 55 2.33 4.01 7.91
CA PHE A 55 0.99 3.60 8.34
C PHE A 55 0.60 4.21 9.69
N GLU A 56 1.49 4.14 10.68
CA GLU A 56 1.22 4.69 12.02
C GLU A 56 1.03 6.21 12.01
N LEU A 57 1.79 6.94 11.20
CA LEU A 57 1.63 8.38 11.07
C LEU A 57 0.30 8.73 10.39
N MET A 58 -0.01 8.10 9.26
CA MET A 58 -1.26 8.34 8.54
C MET A 58 -2.48 7.98 9.37
N ARG A 59 -2.42 6.86 10.11
CA ARG A 59 -3.50 6.43 11.02
C ARG A 59 -3.78 7.44 12.13
N ARG A 60 -2.77 8.21 12.58
CA ARG A 60 -2.93 9.27 13.60
C ARG A 60 -3.45 10.57 13.01
N LEU A 61 -3.11 10.88 11.76
CA LEU A 61 -3.48 12.10 11.02
C LEU A 61 -4.89 12.02 10.40
N ARG A 62 -5.89 11.59 11.18
CA ARG A 62 -7.30 11.47 10.72
C ARG A 62 -7.97 12.85 10.60
N ILE A 63 -7.53 13.65 9.65
CA ILE A 63 -8.04 15.00 9.38
C ILE A 63 -8.62 15.09 7.95
N PRO A 64 -9.61 15.98 7.71
CA PRO A 64 -10.15 16.20 6.37
C PRO A 64 -9.06 16.57 5.36
N GLY A 65 -9.13 15.97 4.17
CA GLY A 65 -8.16 16.20 3.09
C GLY A 65 -6.89 15.34 3.15
N VAL A 66 -6.68 14.57 4.24
CA VAL A 66 -5.61 13.56 4.30
C VAL A 66 -6.19 12.17 4.01
N MET A 67 -5.54 11.45 3.11
CA MET A 67 -5.91 10.08 2.74
C MET A 67 -5.91 9.16 3.96
N GLN A 68 -7.01 8.43 4.16
CA GLN A 68 -7.12 7.49 5.26
C GLN A 68 -6.49 6.13 4.91
N VAL A 69 -5.93 5.50 5.95
CA VAL A 69 -5.38 4.15 5.90
C VAL A 69 -6.25 3.23 6.75
N GLU A 70 -6.62 2.07 6.21
CA GLU A 70 -7.45 1.10 6.90
C GLU A 70 -6.60 0.21 7.82
N ARG A 71 -5.57 -0.42 7.25
CA ARG A 71 -4.72 -1.41 7.95
C ARG A 71 -3.35 -1.57 7.29
N CYS A 72 -2.42 -2.13 8.04
CA CYS A 72 -1.13 -2.61 7.54
C CYS A 72 -1.11 -4.14 7.65
N VAL A 73 -0.91 -4.82 6.54
CA VAL A 73 -0.97 -6.29 6.44
C VAL A 73 0.39 -6.85 6.07
N GLU A 74 0.72 -8.00 6.64
CA GLU A 74 1.93 -8.74 6.28
C GLU A 74 1.69 -9.56 5.02
N HIS A 75 2.72 -9.67 4.19
CA HIS A 75 2.71 -10.53 3.01
C HIS A 75 4.14 -10.94 2.65
N GLY A 76 4.27 -11.84 1.68
CA GLY A 76 5.50 -12.44 1.15
C GLY A 76 6.84 -12.05 1.81
N ALA A 77 7.54 -13.04 2.37
CA ALA A 77 8.92 -12.90 2.87
C ALA A 77 9.15 -11.75 3.88
N GLY A 78 8.16 -11.46 4.73
CA GLY A 78 8.24 -10.44 5.79
C GLY A 78 8.00 -9.01 5.30
N ASN A 79 7.43 -8.85 4.11
CA ASN A 79 7.01 -7.57 3.57
C ASN A 79 5.67 -7.14 4.19
N VAL A 80 5.31 -5.88 3.96
CA VAL A 80 4.08 -5.28 4.46
C VAL A 80 3.42 -4.43 3.39
N ALA A 81 2.10 -4.37 3.41
CA ALA A 81 1.31 -3.48 2.56
C ALA A 81 0.43 -2.59 3.43
N ILE A 82 0.38 -1.30 3.11
CA ILE A 82 -0.63 -0.37 3.63
C ILE A 82 -1.85 -0.47 2.73
N VAL A 83 -3.01 -0.62 3.35
CA VAL A 83 -4.30 -0.64 2.69
C VAL A 83 -4.91 0.75 2.86
N MET A 84 -5.21 1.38 1.74
CA MET A 84 -5.57 2.79 1.65
C MET A 84 -6.91 2.93 0.92
N GLU A 85 -7.64 4.01 1.22
CA GLU A 85 -8.81 4.39 0.44
C GLU A 85 -8.44 4.66 -1.02
N PRO A 86 -9.33 4.35 -1.99
CA PRO A 86 -9.15 4.76 -3.37
C PRO A 86 -9.01 6.27 -3.52
N PHE A 87 -8.18 6.69 -4.46
CA PHE A 87 -8.02 8.09 -4.83
C PHE A 87 -8.12 8.26 -6.34
N GLY A 88 -8.31 9.52 -6.77
CA GLY A 88 -8.38 9.88 -8.18
C GLY A 88 -7.05 9.69 -8.91
N ARG A 89 -6.27 10.75 -9.04
CA ARG A 89 -4.93 10.72 -9.67
C ARG A 89 -3.88 11.25 -8.72
N SER A 90 -2.70 10.63 -8.75
CA SER A 90 -1.53 11.19 -8.08
C SER A 90 -1.07 12.46 -8.80
N LEU A 91 -0.79 13.52 -8.06
CA LEU A 91 -0.23 14.76 -8.62
C LEU A 91 1.20 14.57 -9.15
N ALA A 92 1.93 13.56 -8.66
CA ALA A 92 3.27 13.22 -9.16
C ALA A 92 3.25 12.60 -10.57
N MET A 93 2.07 12.36 -11.14
CA MET A 93 1.87 11.80 -12.48
C MET A 93 1.28 12.83 -13.46
N VAL A 94 1.29 14.12 -13.09
CA VAL A 94 0.84 15.25 -13.94
C VAL A 94 2.04 16.05 -14.41
#